data_AF-A0A4R9JGY3-F1
#
_entry.id   AF-A0A4R9JGY3-F1
#
_cell.length_a   1.000
_cell.length_b   1.000
_cell.length_c   1.000
_cell.angle_alpha   90.00
_cell.angle_beta   90.00
_cell.angle_gamma   90.00
#
_symmetry.space_group_name_H-M   'P 1'
#
loop_
_entity.id
_entity.type
_entity.pdbx_description
1 polymer ?
#
loop_
_entity_poly.entity_id
_entity_poly.type
_entity_poly.pdbx_seq_one_letter_code
_entity_poly.pdbx_strand_id
1 'polypeptide(L)'
;MSIPPLITFQEDFLSGKLISKEYVHFSEIDCPELDIWIGRVVRSISLEFLHEILFTILSELLVNGCKANGKRVFFAEQGLDLWNQNDYSRGIPLYKDEFGHNRKRVFLALDKSDFKITLSTIFKEDYIEFRVKNNAKILTEEKNRILKRVQASAKYKNINDAYRESVDNEESSGLGIVLIHILLRNSGISNQFFQLLTTEEYTEVIIRIPKQLIPKENQINIKNLLVREVNSLPPLPPQIQKLILTAKKKDVDWHEISAEVEKDPAITAEILKIANSPLFGAHTPIISVLEGVKRIGLKNLESIFLTLGAKKILNSRYAKQVLVWTHSFKTSMYARFLIEDSKKHLKLLEPAIICGLLHDLGRMVLLSLDLRQVNQIRVLRSDDNNEISEWVEEYTLGTTHSEIGYLMSEKWKFPEEILDVIRYHHKPWQCKTRNNILCQIIYLADILANIGRGKGNYFTVEPEVLEYFEIKSEKEFREMQERFKLQFEEHREEYQTLLI
;
A
#
# COMPACT_ATOMS: atom_id res chain seq x y z
N MET A 1 -1.45 -16.70 21.53
CA MET A 1 -1.08 -17.82 20.64
C MET A 1 -0.22 -17.26 19.52
N SER A 2 0.94 -17.88 19.24
CA SER A 2 1.79 -17.48 18.12
C SER A 2 1.00 -17.58 16.83
N ILE A 3 0.91 -16.47 16.10
CA ILE A 3 0.31 -16.47 14.77
C ILE A 3 1.18 -17.40 13.90
N PRO A 4 0.61 -18.39 13.20
CA PRO A 4 1.39 -19.34 12.39
C PRO A 4 2.28 -18.61 11.36
N PRO A 5 3.33 -19.26 10.82
CA PRO A 5 4.11 -18.69 9.72
C PRO A 5 3.21 -18.20 8.57
N LEU A 6 3.61 -17.12 7.89
CA LEU A 6 2.80 -16.46 6.85
C LEU A 6 2.38 -17.44 5.74
N ILE A 7 3.30 -18.31 5.31
CA ILE A 7 3.06 -19.34 4.30
C ILE A 7 1.95 -20.30 4.74
N THR A 8 2.02 -20.82 5.97
CA THR A 8 1.01 -21.75 6.50
C THR A 8 -0.36 -21.07 6.63
N PHE A 9 -0.39 -19.80 7.02
CA PHE A 9 -1.63 -19.02 7.05
C PHE A 9 -2.22 -18.83 5.64
N GLN A 10 -1.38 -18.50 4.65
CA GLN A 10 -1.77 -18.31 3.26
C GLN A 10 -2.32 -19.59 2.64
N GLU A 11 -1.64 -20.72 2.83
CA GLU A 11 -2.09 -22.03 2.34
C GLU A 11 -3.44 -22.42 2.95
N ASP A 12 -3.57 -22.30 4.28
CA ASP A 12 -4.82 -22.56 4.99
C ASP A 12 -5.94 -21.65 4.46
N PHE A 13 -5.70 -20.34 4.37
CA PHE A 13 -6.70 -19.39 3.92
C PHE A 13 -7.14 -19.63 2.48
N LEU A 14 -6.19 -19.79 1.56
CA LEU A 14 -6.44 -19.99 0.13
C LEU A 14 -7.08 -21.35 -0.17
N SER A 15 -6.93 -22.35 0.70
CA SER A 15 -7.65 -23.63 0.60
C SER A 15 -9.16 -23.50 0.88
N GLY A 16 -9.63 -22.34 1.35
CA GLY A 16 -11.01 -22.11 1.74
C GLY A 16 -11.33 -22.55 3.18
N LYS A 17 -10.31 -22.87 3.99
CA LYS A 17 -10.45 -23.15 5.42
C LYS A 17 -10.95 -21.89 6.14
N LEU A 18 -11.90 -22.08 7.05
CA LEU A 18 -12.39 -21.00 7.91
C LEU A 18 -11.29 -20.63 8.92
N ILE A 19 -10.85 -19.38 8.89
CA ILE A 19 -9.92 -18.85 9.89
C ILE A 19 -10.73 -17.96 10.83
N SER A 20 -10.69 -18.24 12.13
CA SER A 20 -11.47 -17.52 13.12
C SER A 20 -10.67 -17.14 14.35
N LYS A 21 -11.09 -16.07 15.01
CA LYS A 21 -10.57 -15.56 16.27
C LYS A 21 -11.73 -15.14 17.17
N GLU A 22 -11.63 -15.46 18.45
CA GLU A 22 -12.63 -15.08 19.46
C GLU A 22 -12.09 -13.96 20.35
N TYR A 23 -12.97 -13.03 20.70
CA TYR A 23 -12.74 -11.91 21.60
C TYR A 23 -13.83 -11.88 22.66
N VAL A 24 -13.46 -11.77 23.93
CA VAL A 24 -14.40 -11.49 25.03
C VAL A 24 -14.65 -9.98 25.11
N HIS A 25 -13.57 -9.22 25.02
CA HIS A 25 -13.57 -7.77 24.83
C HIS A 25 -12.55 -7.40 23.74
N PHE A 26 -12.74 -6.25 23.10
CA PHE A 26 -11.86 -5.71 22.07
C PHE A 26 -11.53 -4.25 22.38
N SER A 27 -10.24 -3.92 22.37
CA SER A 27 -9.68 -2.64 22.78
C SER A 27 -8.42 -2.29 21.98
N GLU A 28 -7.80 -1.14 22.29
CA GLU A 28 -6.55 -0.69 21.66
C GLU A 28 -5.41 -1.72 21.78
N ILE A 29 -5.43 -2.57 22.81
CA ILE A 29 -4.44 -3.64 23.04
C ILE A 29 -4.55 -4.73 21.96
N ASP A 30 -5.75 -4.94 21.42
CA ASP A 30 -6.05 -5.99 20.44
C ASP A 30 -5.84 -5.51 18.99
N CYS A 31 -5.76 -4.19 18.79
CA CYS A 31 -5.59 -3.56 17.48
C CYS A 31 -4.36 -4.09 16.69
N PRO A 32 -3.16 -4.25 17.29
CA PRO A 32 -2.01 -4.79 16.55
C PRO A 32 -2.24 -6.22 16.04
N GLU A 33 -2.93 -7.07 16.82
CA GLU A 33 -3.24 -8.43 16.38
C GLU A 33 -4.25 -8.42 15.21
N LEU A 34 -5.29 -7.59 15.30
CA LEU A 34 -6.26 -7.42 14.22
C LEU A 34 -5.60 -6.87 12.96
N ASP A 35 -4.70 -5.90 13.10
CA ASP A 35 -3.95 -5.29 11.99
C ASP A 35 -3.14 -6.34 11.23
N ILE A 36 -2.37 -7.17 11.95
CA ILE A 36 -1.60 -8.27 11.38
C ILE A 36 -2.53 -9.29 10.70
N TRP A 37 -3.64 -9.64 11.34
CA TRP A 37 -4.58 -10.61 10.80
C TRP A 37 -5.19 -10.12 9.48
N ILE A 38 -5.67 -8.87 9.43
CA ILE A 38 -6.22 -8.28 8.20
C ILE A 38 -5.13 -8.20 7.15
N GLY A 39 -3.93 -7.70 7.50
CA GLY A 39 -2.78 -7.62 6.61
C GLY A 39 -2.46 -8.95 5.93
N ARG A 40 -2.49 -10.05 6.68
CA ARG A 40 -2.29 -11.40 6.13
C ARG A 40 -3.40 -11.84 5.18
N VAL A 41 -4.66 -11.64 5.58
CA VAL A 41 -5.83 -11.98 4.74
C VAL A 41 -5.76 -11.22 3.43
N VAL A 42 -5.58 -9.90 3.49
CA VAL A 42 -5.59 -9.04 2.31
C VAL A 42 -4.36 -9.24 1.42
N ARG A 43 -3.20 -9.59 1.96
CA ARG A 43 -2.02 -9.95 1.14
C ARG A 43 -2.14 -11.28 0.44
N SER A 44 -2.75 -12.26 1.10
CA SER A 44 -2.96 -13.60 0.50
C SER A 44 -3.72 -13.54 -0.83
N ILE A 45 -4.42 -12.43 -1.06
CA ILE A 45 -5.37 -12.19 -2.15
C ILE A 45 -5.09 -10.86 -2.85
N SER A 46 -4.00 -10.18 -2.52
CA SER A 46 -3.62 -8.92 -3.17
C SER A 46 -4.67 -7.78 -3.07
N LEU A 47 -5.39 -7.64 -1.95
CA LEU A 47 -6.36 -6.57 -1.69
C LEU A 47 -5.92 -5.62 -0.56
N GLU A 48 -4.63 -5.31 -0.46
CA GLU A 48 -4.00 -4.53 0.60
C GLU A 48 -4.57 -3.11 0.73
N PHE A 49 -5.12 -2.54 -0.34
CA PHE A 49 -5.77 -1.24 -0.29
C PHE A 49 -7.02 -1.23 0.61
N LEU A 50 -7.63 -2.39 0.85
CA LEU A 50 -8.74 -2.54 1.77
C LEU A 50 -8.26 -2.65 3.21
N HIS A 51 -6.96 -2.69 3.50
CA HIS A 51 -6.44 -2.93 4.84
C HIS A 51 -6.97 -1.89 5.84
N GLU A 52 -6.78 -0.59 5.58
CA GLU A 52 -7.25 0.47 6.47
C GLU A 52 -8.79 0.52 6.56
N ILE A 53 -9.47 0.26 5.44
CA ILE A 53 -10.92 0.25 5.36
C ILE A 53 -11.48 -0.91 6.20
N LEU A 54 -10.96 -2.12 6.01
CA LEU A 54 -11.33 -3.31 6.76
C LEU A 54 -10.94 -3.17 8.22
N PHE A 55 -9.78 -2.60 8.53
CA PHE A 55 -9.39 -2.33 9.91
C PHE A 55 -10.41 -1.43 10.59
N THR A 56 -10.80 -0.33 9.94
CA THR A 56 -11.82 0.60 10.44
C THR A 56 -13.17 -0.11 10.63
N ILE A 57 -13.64 -0.82 9.59
CA ILE A 57 -14.93 -1.51 9.60
C ILE A 57 -14.97 -2.60 10.68
N LEU A 58 -13.97 -3.50 10.70
CA LEU A 58 -13.92 -4.64 11.62
C LEU A 58 -13.71 -4.19 13.06
N SER A 59 -12.85 -3.19 13.31
CA SER A 59 -12.68 -2.61 14.65
C SER A 59 -13.99 -2.03 15.17
N GLU A 60 -14.71 -1.27 14.36
CA GLU A 60 -16.00 -0.69 14.73
C GLU A 60 -17.04 -1.78 15.05
N LEU A 61 -17.10 -2.86 14.26
CA LEU A 61 -18.00 -3.98 14.50
C LEU A 61 -17.65 -4.74 15.79
N LEU A 62 -16.37 -4.99 16.04
CA LEU A 62 -15.89 -5.65 17.27
C LEU A 62 -16.19 -4.82 18.52
N VAL A 63 -15.90 -3.52 18.48
CA VAL A 63 -16.21 -2.57 19.58
C VAL A 63 -17.72 -2.52 19.84
N ASN A 64 -18.54 -2.50 18.79
CA ASN A 64 -20.00 -2.47 18.94
C ASN A 64 -20.54 -3.79 19.51
N GLY A 65 -19.98 -4.94 19.13
CA GLY A 65 -20.28 -6.21 19.78
C GLY A 65 -19.94 -6.20 21.27
N CYS A 66 -18.78 -5.63 21.64
CA CYS A 66 -18.35 -5.54 23.04
C CYS A 66 -19.28 -4.65 23.86
N LYS A 67 -19.68 -3.50 23.30
CA LYS A 67 -20.67 -2.61 23.95
C LYS A 67 -22.01 -3.31 24.14
N ALA A 68 -22.44 -4.11 23.16
CA ALA A 68 -23.69 -4.85 23.28
C ALA A 68 -23.61 -5.88 24.41
N ASN A 69 -22.52 -6.64 24.51
CA ASN A 69 -22.32 -7.63 25.58
C ASN A 69 -22.16 -6.97 26.94
N GLY A 70 -21.41 -5.85 27.01
CA GLY A 70 -21.23 -5.06 28.22
C GLY A 70 -22.56 -4.58 28.81
N LYS A 71 -23.52 -4.15 27.97
CA LYS A 71 -24.87 -3.82 28.45
C LYS A 71 -25.55 -5.01 29.12
N ARG A 72 -25.46 -6.21 28.53
CA ARG A 72 -26.14 -7.40 29.08
C ARG A 72 -25.60 -7.75 30.47
N VAL A 73 -24.28 -7.77 30.61
CA VAL A 73 -23.65 -8.05 31.89
C VAL A 73 -23.96 -6.96 32.92
N PHE A 74 -23.88 -5.69 32.51
CA PHE A 74 -24.21 -4.57 33.38
C PHE A 74 -25.67 -4.62 33.88
N PHE A 75 -26.63 -4.82 32.98
CA PHE A 75 -28.04 -4.91 33.35
C PHE A 75 -28.32 -6.09 34.28
N ALA A 76 -27.69 -7.24 34.03
CA ALA A 76 -27.79 -8.41 34.91
C ALA A 76 -27.22 -8.12 36.31
N GLU A 77 -26.07 -7.44 36.43
CA GLU A 77 -25.49 -7.05 37.73
C GLU A 77 -26.37 -6.05 38.49
N GLN A 78 -27.07 -5.16 37.78
CA GLN A 78 -27.98 -4.17 38.38
C GLN A 78 -29.38 -4.73 38.66
N GLY A 79 -29.65 -5.99 38.30
CA GLY A 79 -30.99 -6.60 38.43
C GLY A 79 -32.05 -5.94 37.56
N LEU A 80 -31.66 -5.34 36.43
CA LEU A 80 -32.54 -4.67 35.48
C LEU A 80 -32.87 -5.59 34.30
N ASP A 81 -34.09 -5.56 33.80
CA ASP A 81 -34.45 -6.29 32.57
C ASP A 81 -34.13 -5.45 31.33
N LEU A 82 -33.16 -5.91 30.54
CA LEU A 82 -32.73 -5.25 29.30
C LEU A 82 -33.83 -5.20 28.24
N TRP A 83 -34.82 -6.10 28.30
CA TRP A 83 -35.93 -6.16 27.34
C TRP A 83 -37.14 -5.33 27.80
N ASN A 84 -37.11 -4.81 29.02
CA ASN A 84 -38.13 -3.90 29.53
C ASN A 84 -37.78 -2.45 29.22
N GLN A 85 -38.68 -1.71 28.58
CA GLN A 85 -38.42 -0.34 28.12
C GLN A 85 -38.13 0.66 29.26
N ASN A 86 -38.75 0.47 30.43
CA ASN A 86 -38.55 1.36 31.58
C ASN A 86 -37.18 1.13 32.23
N ASP A 87 -36.80 -0.14 32.39
CA ASP A 87 -35.48 -0.51 32.90
C ASP A 87 -34.37 -0.13 31.92
N TYR A 88 -34.59 -0.35 30.62
CA TYR A 88 -33.69 0.10 29.56
C TYR A 88 -33.43 1.61 29.61
N SER A 89 -34.48 2.42 29.70
CA SER A 89 -34.36 3.88 29.75
C SER A 89 -33.62 4.38 31.00
N ARG A 90 -33.74 3.65 32.12
CA ARG A 90 -33.01 3.95 33.36
C ARG A 90 -31.56 3.46 33.34
N GLY A 91 -31.31 2.28 32.79
CA GLY A 91 -30.03 1.61 32.85
C GLY A 91 -29.01 2.13 31.82
N ILE A 92 -29.45 2.62 30.66
CA ILE A 92 -28.53 3.08 29.61
C ILE A 92 -27.68 4.30 30.02
N PRO A 93 -28.21 5.36 30.67
CA PRO A 93 -27.39 6.46 31.17
C PRO A 93 -26.32 5.98 32.17
N LEU A 94 -26.68 5.09 33.09
CA LEU A 94 -25.77 4.50 34.08
C LEU A 94 -24.67 3.66 33.40
N TYR A 95 -25.05 2.84 32.43
CA TYR A 95 -24.10 2.09 31.61
C TYR A 95 -23.13 3.00 30.86
N LYS A 96 -23.62 4.11 30.27
CA LYS A 96 -22.77 5.08 29.57
C LYS A 96 -21.74 5.71 30.48
N ASP A 97 -22.14 6.08 31.70
CA ASP A 97 -21.24 6.64 32.70
C ASP A 97 -20.16 5.64 33.12
N GLU A 98 -20.56 4.39 33.42
CA GLU A 98 -19.66 3.33 33.84
C GLU A 98 -18.73 2.84 32.72
N PHE A 99 -19.23 2.71 31.48
CA PHE A 99 -18.41 2.39 30.32
C PHE A 99 -17.52 3.57 29.88
N GLY A 100 -17.88 4.82 30.22
CA GLY A 100 -17.04 5.99 29.99
C GLY A 100 -15.86 6.05 30.96
N HIS A 101 -16.15 5.97 32.26
CA HIS A 101 -15.21 6.26 33.34
C HIS A 101 -14.58 5.01 33.99
N ASN A 102 -15.21 3.82 33.91
CA ASN A 102 -14.80 2.63 34.65
C ASN A 102 -14.93 1.31 33.86
N ARG A 103 -14.41 1.30 32.62
CA ARG A 103 -14.46 0.15 31.68
C ARG A 103 -13.96 -1.17 32.26
N LYS A 104 -12.98 -1.12 33.18
CA LYS A 104 -12.35 -2.30 33.77
C LYS A 104 -13.36 -3.22 34.48
N ARG A 105 -14.35 -2.64 35.15
CA ARG A 105 -15.37 -3.44 35.86
C ARG A 105 -16.24 -4.22 34.89
N VAL A 106 -16.72 -3.56 33.83
CA VAL A 106 -17.52 -4.19 32.77
C VAL A 106 -16.71 -5.29 32.07
N PHE A 107 -15.41 -5.08 31.83
CA PHE A 107 -14.55 -6.10 31.20
C PHE A 107 -14.33 -7.31 32.12
N LEU A 108 -14.06 -7.10 33.41
CA LEU A 108 -13.96 -8.20 34.38
C LEU A 108 -15.25 -9.00 34.52
N ALA A 109 -16.40 -8.35 34.37
CA ALA A 109 -17.69 -9.01 34.40
C ALA A 109 -17.94 -9.79 33.09
N LEU A 110 -17.50 -9.27 31.94
CA LEU A 110 -17.52 -9.97 30.65
C LEU A 110 -16.63 -11.22 30.66
N ASP A 111 -15.44 -11.16 31.26
CA ASP A 111 -14.52 -12.31 31.40
C ASP A 111 -15.12 -13.48 32.19
N LYS A 112 -16.14 -13.22 33.01
CA LYS A 112 -16.87 -14.24 33.78
C LYS A 112 -18.16 -14.69 33.10
N SER A 113 -18.49 -14.12 31.95
CA SER A 113 -19.71 -14.41 31.19
C SER A 113 -19.42 -15.35 30.02
N ASP A 114 -20.48 -15.91 29.43
CA ASP A 114 -20.37 -16.72 28.21
C ASP A 114 -20.36 -15.87 26.93
N PHE A 115 -20.36 -14.54 27.04
CA PHE A 115 -20.43 -13.65 25.87
C PHE A 115 -19.08 -13.57 25.14
N LYS A 116 -19.13 -13.73 23.82
CA LYS A 116 -17.97 -13.67 22.94
C LYS A 116 -18.33 -13.20 21.54
N ILE A 117 -17.34 -12.61 20.90
CA ILE A 117 -17.40 -12.14 19.52
C ILE A 117 -16.40 -12.94 18.70
N THR A 118 -16.87 -13.60 17.66
CA THR A 118 -16.04 -14.36 16.73
C THR A 118 -15.87 -13.57 15.46
N LEU A 119 -14.63 -13.16 15.16
CA LEU A 119 -14.22 -12.71 13.83
C LEU A 119 -13.82 -13.95 13.02
N SER A 120 -14.33 -14.09 11.81
CA SER A 120 -13.89 -15.14 10.90
C SER A 120 -13.76 -14.64 9.46
N THR A 121 -12.85 -15.24 8.71
CA THR A 121 -12.70 -15.03 7.27
C THR A 121 -12.74 -16.35 6.53
N ILE A 122 -13.31 -16.32 5.34
CA ILE A 122 -13.31 -17.46 4.43
C ILE A 122 -13.04 -16.99 3.00
N PHE A 123 -12.11 -17.69 2.34
CA PHE A 123 -11.85 -17.52 0.92
C PHE A 123 -12.88 -18.32 0.12
N LYS A 124 -13.62 -17.65 -0.78
CA LYS A 124 -14.54 -18.28 -1.74
C LYS A 124 -14.06 -17.98 -3.15
N GLU A 125 -14.67 -18.62 -4.15
CA GLU A 125 -14.27 -18.49 -5.56
C GLU A 125 -14.38 -17.04 -6.06
N ASP A 126 -15.52 -16.38 -5.83
CA ASP A 126 -15.81 -15.04 -6.36
C ASP A 126 -15.61 -13.89 -5.37
N TYR A 127 -15.55 -14.20 -4.08
CA TYR A 127 -15.49 -13.20 -3.02
C TYR A 127 -14.78 -13.71 -1.78
N ILE A 128 -14.51 -12.80 -0.86
CA ILE A 128 -13.93 -13.10 0.44
C ILE A 128 -14.86 -12.58 1.49
N GLU A 129 -15.13 -13.41 2.48
CA GLU A 129 -16.20 -13.14 3.42
C GLU A 129 -15.65 -13.00 4.82
N PHE A 130 -15.82 -11.80 5.37
CA PHE A 130 -15.54 -11.50 6.77
C PHE A 130 -16.85 -11.59 7.54
N ARG A 131 -16.85 -12.32 8.65
CA ARG A 131 -17.99 -12.46 9.53
C ARG A 131 -17.61 -12.00 10.93
N VAL A 132 -18.40 -11.10 11.49
CA VAL A 132 -18.32 -10.70 12.90
C VAL A 132 -19.58 -11.20 13.59
N LYS A 133 -19.46 -12.32 14.31
CA LYS A 133 -20.55 -12.98 15.01
C LYS A 133 -20.48 -12.66 16.50
N ASN A 134 -21.50 -12.03 17.04
CA ASN A 134 -21.71 -11.89 18.47
C ASN A 134 -22.73 -12.94 18.94
N ASN A 135 -22.42 -13.75 19.95
CA ASN A 135 -23.31 -14.77 20.50
C ASN A 135 -24.43 -14.21 21.39
N ALA A 136 -25.01 -13.10 20.96
CA ALA A 136 -26.10 -12.43 21.65
C ALA A 136 -27.14 -11.91 20.66
N LYS A 137 -28.42 -12.05 21.02
CA LYS A 137 -29.56 -11.51 20.26
C LYS A 137 -29.53 -9.99 20.25
N ILE A 138 -29.64 -9.38 19.07
CA ILE A 138 -29.74 -7.91 18.95
C ILE A 138 -30.99 -7.37 19.66
N LEU A 139 -30.86 -6.21 20.31
CA LEU A 139 -32.01 -5.51 20.91
C LEU A 139 -32.90 -4.90 19.83
N THR A 140 -34.21 -4.80 20.10
CA THR A 140 -35.20 -4.28 19.14
C THR A 140 -34.88 -2.83 18.76
N GLU A 141 -34.50 -2.01 19.73
CA GLU A 141 -34.09 -0.61 19.57
C GLU A 141 -32.83 -0.51 18.71
N GLU A 142 -31.85 -1.38 18.97
CA GLU A 142 -30.61 -1.43 18.21
C GLU A 142 -30.86 -1.83 16.75
N LYS A 143 -31.67 -2.87 16.51
CA LYS A 143 -32.07 -3.31 15.17
C LYS A 143 -32.76 -2.20 14.39
N ASN A 144 -33.74 -1.53 15.00
CA ASN A 144 -34.46 -0.41 14.38
C ASN A 144 -33.52 0.76 14.04
N ARG A 145 -32.56 1.05 14.92
CA ARG A 145 -31.54 2.08 14.70
C ARG A 145 -30.60 1.73 13.55
N ILE A 146 -30.18 0.47 13.45
CA ILE A 146 -29.35 0.00 12.33
C ILE A 146 -30.11 0.16 11.00
N LEU A 147 -31.34 -0.33 10.92
CA LEU A 147 -32.15 -0.27 9.69
C LEU A 147 -32.35 1.16 9.19
N LYS A 148 -32.72 2.09 10.08
CA LYS A 148 -32.87 3.52 9.74
C LYS A 148 -31.57 4.11 9.17
N ARG A 149 -30.41 3.72 9.70
CA ARG A 149 -29.10 4.22 9.28
C ARG A 149 -28.60 3.60 7.97
N VAL A 150 -28.86 2.32 7.74
CA VAL A 150 -28.60 1.68 6.45
C VAL A 150 -29.44 2.35 5.35
N GLN A 151 -30.69 2.72 5.63
CA GLN A 151 -31.52 3.49 4.70
C GLN A 151 -30.98 4.92 4.49
N ALA A 152 -30.52 5.59 5.55
CA ALA A 152 -29.94 6.92 5.46
C ALA A 152 -28.63 6.94 4.65
N SER A 153 -27.79 5.91 4.76
CA SER A 153 -26.52 5.81 4.01
C SER A 153 -26.69 5.77 2.49
N ALA A 154 -27.87 5.39 1.99
CA ALA A 154 -28.18 5.49 0.56
C ALA A 154 -28.27 6.95 0.06
N LYS A 155 -28.62 7.90 0.95
CA LYS A 155 -28.81 9.31 0.61
C LYS A 155 -27.52 10.14 0.61
N TYR A 156 -26.55 9.76 1.45
CA TYR A 156 -25.29 10.50 1.57
C TYR A 156 -24.36 10.25 0.39
N LYS A 157 -23.78 11.32 -0.16
CA LYS A 157 -22.80 11.26 -1.25
C LYS A 157 -21.37 11.18 -0.74
N ASN A 158 -21.09 11.72 0.45
CA ASN A 158 -19.75 11.72 1.05
C ASN A 158 -19.84 11.65 2.59
N ILE A 159 -18.68 11.44 3.22
CA ILE A 159 -18.53 11.30 4.69
C ILE A 159 -18.94 12.59 5.42
N ASN A 160 -18.62 13.77 4.87
CA ASN A 160 -18.93 15.06 5.49
C ASN A 160 -20.44 15.32 5.61
N ASP A 161 -21.23 14.88 4.62
CA ASP A 161 -22.69 14.96 4.65
C ASP A 161 -23.26 14.10 5.80
N ALA A 162 -22.70 12.91 6.00
CA ALA A 162 -23.10 12.01 7.08
C ALA A 162 -22.71 12.55 8.47
N TYR A 163 -21.55 13.20 8.60
CA TYR A 163 -21.14 13.83 9.85
C TYR A 163 -22.06 14.99 10.24
N ARG A 164 -22.43 15.87 9.30
CA ARG A 164 -23.27 17.05 9.57
C ARG A 164 -24.65 16.72 10.14
N GLU A 165 -25.34 15.69 9.65
CA GLU A 165 -26.63 15.25 10.20
C GLU A 165 -26.51 14.41 11.48
N SER A 166 -25.34 13.84 11.75
CA SER A 166 -25.11 13.01 12.94
C SER A 166 -24.81 13.82 14.20
N VAL A 167 -24.31 15.05 14.06
CA VAL A 167 -24.02 15.97 15.18
C VAL A 167 -25.31 16.43 15.87
N ASP A 168 -26.43 16.46 15.15
CA ASP A 168 -27.75 16.86 15.68
C ASP A 168 -28.49 15.76 16.45
N ASN A 169 -27.96 14.53 16.50
CA ASN A 169 -28.52 13.44 17.29
C ASN A 169 -27.60 13.13 18.47
N GLU A 170 -28.06 13.37 19.70
CA GLU A 170 -27.33 13.28 20.99
C GLU A 170 -26.71 11.90 21.34
N GLU A 171 -26.62 10.96 20.40
CA GLU A 171 -25.94 9.67 20.60
C GLU A 171 -24.85 9.42 19.55
N SER A 172 -23.60 9.70 19.94
CA SER A 172 -22.34 9.45 19.23
C SER A 172 -22.04 7.98 18.87
N SER A 173 -23.00 7.06 18.99
CA SER A 173 -22.82 5.60 18.85
C SER A 173 -23.11 5.07 17.43
N GLY A 174 -23.17 5.94 16.43
CA GLY A 174 -23.97 5.66 15.23
C GLY A 174 -23.43 5.92 13.86
N LEU A 175 -22.34 6.65 13.79
CA LEU A 175 -21.61 6.92 12.56
C LEU A 175 -21.04 5.64 11.95
N GLY A 176 -20.72 4.62 12.77
CA GLY A 176 -20.05 3.40 12.36
C GLY A 176 -20.66 2.72 11.15
N ILE A 177 -21.95 2.38 11.16
CA ILE A 177 -22.58 1.66 10.05
C ILE A 177 -22.73 2.54 8.80
N VAL A 178 -23.04 3.82 8.97
CA VAL A 178 -23.12 4.75 7.83
C VAL A 178 -21.75 4.91 7.19
N LEU A 179 -20.70 5.05 8.01
CA LEU A 179 -19.32 5.11 7.57
C LEU A 179 -18.89 3.82 6.88
N ILE A 180 -19.24 2.64 7.41
CA ILE A 180 -18.99 1.35 6.77
C ILE A 180 -19.59 1.32 5.35
N HIS A 181 -20.85 1.72 5.20
CA HIS A 181 -21.51 1.76 3.88
C HIS A 181 -20.87 2.77 2.93
N ILE A 182 -20.45 3.93 3.43
CA ILE A 182 -19.77 4.94 2.60
C ILE A 182 -18.37 4.47 2.20
N LEU A 183 -17.59 3.91 3.13
CA LEU A 183 -16.26 3.37 2.87
C LEU A 183 -16.30 2.23 1.84
N LEU A 184 -17.24 1.28 2.00
CA LEU A 184 -17.43 0.19 1.03
C LEU A 184 -17.81 0.74 -0.35
N ARG A 185 -18.77 1.67 -0.43
CA ARG A 185 -19.19 2.29 -1.70
C ARG A 185 -18.05 3.06 -2.37
N ASN A 186 -17.31 3.84 -1.59
CA ASN A 186 -16.12 4.57 -2.05
C ASN A 186 -14.94 3.63 -2.39
N SER A 187 -15.05 2.35 -2.11
CA SER A 187 -14.09 1.33 -2.52
C SER A 187 -14.57 0.52 -3.73
N GLY A 188 -15.68 0.92 -4.36
CA GLY A 188 -16.31 0.18 -5.46
C GLY A 188 -17.11 -1.05 -5.03
N ILE A 189 -17.29 -1.27 -3.73
CA ILE A 189 -18.02 -2.41 -3.18
C ILE A 189 -19.49 -1.99 -2.98
N SER A 190 -20.40 -2.59 -3.74
CA SER A 190 -21.85 -2.29 -3.65
C SER A 190 -22.49 -2.74 -2.32
N ASN A 191 -23.64 -2.14 -1.95
CA ASN A 191 -24.33 -2.43 -0.69
C ASN A 191 -24.76 -3.90 -0.51
N GLN A 192 -24.90 -4.69 -1.59
CA GLN A 192 -25.29 -6.11 -1.52
C GLN A 192 -24.23 -7.00 -0.82
N PHE A 193 -23.06 -6.44 -0.57
CA PHE A 193 -21.93 -7.08 0.06
C PHE A 193 -21.87 -6.87 1.58
N PHE A 194 -22.85 -6.17 2.18
CA PHE A 194 -23.04 -6.09 3.62
C PHE A 194 -24.37 -6.77 4.00
N GLN A 195 -24.33 -7.72 4.93
CA GLN A 195 -25.50 -8.46 5.38
C GLN A 195 -25.51 -8.57 6.91
N LEU A 196 -26.66 -8.25 7.52
CA LEU A 196 -26.91 -8.43 8.95
C LEU A 196 -27.85 -9.63 9.14
N LEU A 197 -27.37 -10.67 9.81
CA LEU A 197 -28.14 -11.83 10.23
C LEU A 197 -28.41 -11.77 11.73
N THR A 198 -29.65 -12.03 12.13
CA THR A 198 -30.08 -11.97 13.54
C THR A 198 -30.93 -13.19 13.86
N THR A 199 -30.60 -13.89 14.93
CA THR A 199 -31.38 -15.00 15.49
C THR A 199 -31.64 -14.74 16.98
N GLU A 200 -32.35 -15.64 17.65
CA GLU A 200 -32.54 -15.60 19.10
C GLU A 200 -31.24 -15.88 19.88
N GLU A 201 -30.24 -16.50 19.26
CA GLU A 201 -28.99 -16.90 19.91
C GLU A 201 -27.81 -15.99 19.55
N TYR A 202 -27.83 -15.37 18.36
CA TYR A 202 -26.69 -14.59 17.89
C TYR A 202 -27.07 -13.49 16.90
N THR A 203 -26.13 -12.56 16.75
CA THR A 203 -26.12 -11.51 15.72
C THR A 203 -24.84 -11.63 14.92
N GLU A 204 -24.92 -11.66 13.60
CA GLU A 204 -23.77 -11.81 12.72
C GLU A 204 -23.81 -10.77 11.61
N VAL A 205 -22.70 -10.04 11.46
CA VAL A 205 -22.48 -9.13 10.34
C VAL A 205 -21.54 -9.80 9.35
N ILE A 206 -21.96 -9.88 8.10
CA ILE A 206 -21.21 -10.49 7.00
C ILE A 206 -20.84 -9.40 6.00
N ILE A 207 -19.55 -9.32 5.66
CA ILE A 207 -19.01 -8.44 4.63
C ILE A 207 -18.37 -9.31 3.56
N ARG A 208 -18.84 -9.19 2.31
CA ARG A 208 -18.35 -9.95 1.16
C ARG A 208 -17.58 -9.04 0.22
N ILE A 209 -16.27 -9.18 0.15
CA ILE A 209 -15.46 -8.39 -0.77
C ILE A 209 -15.36 -9.18 -2.08
N PRO A 210 -15.94 -8.67 -3.19
CA PRO A 210 -15.78 -9.35 -4.48
C PRO A 210 -14.30 -9.31 -4.88
N LYS A 211 -13.80 -10.42 -5.41
CA LYS A 211 -12.45 -10.41 -6.02
C LYS A 211 -12.39 -9.55 -7.26
N GLN A 212 -13.52 -9.34 -7.93
CA GLN A 212 -13.61 -8.51 -9.11
C GLN A 212 -14.41 -7.24 -8.82
N LEU A 213 -13.71 -6.11 -8.68
CA LEU A 213 -14.29 -4.80 -8.39
C LEU A 213 -14.80 -4.08 -9.64
N ILE A 214 -14.24 -4.41 -10.82
CA ILE A 214 -14.58 -3.82 -12.12
C ILE A 214 -14.93 -4.93 -13.12
N PRO A 215 -16.02 -4.79 -13.91
CA PRO A 215 -16.36 -5.77 -14.96
C PRO A 215 -15.20 -6.05 -15.92
N LYS A 216 -14.99 -7.31 -16.33
CA LYS A 216 -13.86 -7.74 -17.19
C LYS A 216 -13.73 -6.92 -18.48
N GLU A 217 -14.85 -6.54 -19.08
CA GLU A 217 -14.87 -5.75 -20.32
C GLU A 217 -14.20 -4.38 -20.15
N ASN A 218 -14.45 -3.70 -19.03
CA ASN A 218 -13.84 -2.40 -18.73
C ASN A 218 -12.33 -2.53 -18.48
N GLN A 219 -11.90 -3.58 -17.78
CA GLN A 219 -10.48 -3.86 -17.56
C GLN A 219 -9.75 -4.09 -18.90
N ILE A 220 -10.35 -4.87 -19.81
CA ILE A 220 -9.79 -5.12 -21.16
C ILE A 220 -9.62 -3.80 -21.94
N ASN A 221 -10.63 -2.92 -21.90
CA ASN A 221 -10.56 -1.64 -22.58
C ASN A 221 -9.45 -0.74 -22.04
N ILE A 222 -9.30 -0.65 -20.71
CA ILE A 222 -8.24 0.14 -20.06
C ILE A 222 -6.86 -0.43 -20.40
N LYS A 223 -6.69 -1.76 -20.29
CA LYS A 223 -5.45 -2.44 -20.65
C LYS A 223 -5.08 -2.17 -22.11
N ASN A 224 -6.03 -2.27 -23.04
CA ASN A 224 -5.79 -1.97 -24.46
C ASN A 224 -5.37 -0.51 -24.68
N LEU A 225 -5.97 0.43 -23.96
CA LEU A 225 -5.62 1.85 -24.02
C LEU A 225 -4.19 2.08 -23.52
N LEU A 226 -3.80 1.44 -22.41
CA LEU A 226 -2.45 1.49 -21.87
C LEU A 226 -1.41 0.91 -22.82
N VAL A 227 -1.68 -0.25 -23.41
CA VAL A 227 -0.80 -0.87 -24.42
C VAL A 227 -0.64 0.05 -25.64
N ARG A 228 -1.72 0.72 -26.08
CA ARG A 228 -1.64 1.72 -27.17
C ARG A 228 -0.78 2.92 -26.78
N GLU A 229 -0.91 3.43 -25.56
CA GLU A 229 -0.06 4.53 -25.08
C GLU A 229 1.43 4.13 -25.04
N VAL A 230 1.77 2.96 -24.51
CA VAL A 230 3.14 2.43 -24.53
C VAL A 230 3.66 2.28 -25.96
N ASN A 231 2.82 1.77 -26.86
CA ASN A 231 3.17 1.66 -28.28
C ASN A 231 3.35 3.01 -28.97
N SER A 232 2.66 4.06 -28.52
CA SER A 232 2.81 5.43 -29.03
C SER A 232 4.06 6.16 -28.54
N LEU A 233 4.75 5.64 -27.52
CA LEU A 233 6.00 6.24 -27.04
C LEU A 233 7.06 6.22 -28.16
N PRO A 234 7.77 7.34 -28.40
CA PRO A 234 8.85 7.36 -29.37
C PRO A 234 10.01 6.45 -28.92
N PRO A 235 10.86 6.01 -29.87
CA PRO A 235 12.13 5.39 -29.50
C PRO A 235 13.01 6.40 -28.74
N LEU A 236 14.04 5.89 -28.04
CA LEU A 236 15.03 6.74 -27.40
C LEU A 236 15.66 7.71 -28.41
N PRO A 237 16.05 8.94 -28.02
CA PRO A 237 16.69 9.88 -28.93
C PRO A 237 17.92 9.26 -29.62
N PRO A 238 18.17 9.53 -30.93
CA PRO A 238 19.28 8.90 -31.66
C PRO A 238 20.65 9.08 -30.99
N GLN A 239 20.91 10.23 -30.38
CA GLN A 239 22.14 10.49 -29.63
C GLN A 239 22.26 9.60 -28.38
N ILE A 240 21.17 9.41 -27.62
CA ILE A 240 21.13 8.50 -26.47
C ILE A 240 21.38 7.06 -26.93
N GLN A 241 20.76 6.62 -28.02
CA GLN A 241 21.01 5.30 -28.59
C GLN A 241 22.49 5.11 -28.96
N LYS A 242 23.10 6.14 -29.57
CA LYS A 242 24.52 6.11 -29.93
C LYS A 242 25.42 6.03 -28.70
N LEU A 243 25.15 6.83 -27.67
CA LEU A 243 25.87 6.80 -26.40
C LEU A 243 25.80 5.42 -25.72
N ILE A 244 24.63 4.79 -25.71
CA ILE A 244 24.41 3.42 -25.22
C ILE A 244 25.25 2.41 -26.01
N LEU A 245 25.22 2.49 -27.35
CA LEU A 245 25.99 1.59 -28.21
C LEU A 245 27.50 1.76 -28.01
N THR A 246 27.98 3.00 -27.84
CA THR A 246 29.39 3.28 -27.55
C THR A 246 29.80 2.73 -26.19
N ALA A 247 28.97 2.89 -25.15
CA ALA A 247 29.24 2.36 -23.81
C ALA A 247 29.33 0.82 -23.76
N LYS A 248 28.67 0.12 -24.70
CA LYS A 248 28.66 -1.35 -24.80
C LYS A 248 29.86 -1.96 -25.54
N LYS A 249 30.70 -1.17 -26.22
CA LYS A 249 31.86 -1.72 -26.94
C LYS A 249 32.84 -2.35 -25.93
N LYS A 250 33.54 -3.44 -26.32
CA LYS A 250 34.54 -4.07 -25.44
C LYS A 250 35.76 -3.18 -25.20
N ASP A 251 36.15 -2.42 -26.22
CA ASP A 251 37.25 -1.46 -26.19
C ASP A 251 36.69 -0.05 -26.39
N VAL A 252 36.18 0.57 -25.31
CA VAL A 252 35.64 1.94 -25.37
C VAL A 252 36.77 2.95 -25.22
N ASP A 253 36.87 3.88 -26.16
CA ASP A 253 37.66 5.09 -25.97
C ASP A 253 36.88 6.11 -25.15
N TRP A 254 37.40 6.46 -23.98
CA TRP A 254 36.83 7.48 -23.09
C TRP A 254 36.69 8.85 -23.77
N HIS A 255 37.53 9.17 -24.74
CA HIS A 255 37.42 10.41 -25.51
C HIS A 255 36.27 10.35 -26.51
N GLU A 256 36.02 9.19 -27.14
CA GLU A 256 34.88 9.01 -28.05
C GLU A 256 33.55 9.24 -27.32
N ILE A 257 33.39 8.65 -26.14
CA ILE A 257 32.16 8.78 -25.35
C ILE A 257 32.01 10.19 -24.75
N SER A 258 33.10 10.82 -24.26
CA SER A 258 33.09 12.21 -23.78
C SER A 258 32.68 13.17 -24.89
N ALA A 259 33.29 13.06 -26.07
CA ALA A 259 32.99 13.90 -27.21
C ALA A 259 31.55 13.73 -27.72
N GLU A 260 30.96 12.54 -27.55
CA GLU A 260 29.55 12.33 -27.90
C GLU A 260 28.59 12.93 -26.85
N VAL A 261 28.95 12.89 -25.56
CA VAL A 261 28.20 13.55 -24.48
C VAL A 261 28.20 15.07 -24.66
N GLU A 262 29.36 15.64 -24.98
CA GLU A 262 29.58 17.09 -25.17
C GLU A 262 28.74 17.71 -26.30
N LYS A 263 28.16 16.90 -27.19
CA LYS A 263 27.28 17.37 -28.27
C LYS A 263 25.91 17.84 -27.81
N ASP A 264 25.44 17.40 -26.64
CA ASP A 264 24.19 17.87 -26.04
C ASP A 264 24.49 18.53 -24.69
N PRO A 265 24.35 19.86 -24.57
CA PRO A 265 24.60 20.58 -23.33
C PRO A 265 23.76 20.09 -22.15
N ALA A 266 22.54 19.57 -22.40
CA ALA A 266 21.69 19.03 -21.34
C ALA A 266 22.22 17.68 -20.83
N ILE A 267 22.65 16.79 -21.73
CA ILE A 267 23.28 15.52 -21.34
C ILE A 267 24.61 15.79 -20.62
N THR A 268 25.39 16.75 -21.11
CA THR A 268 26.65 17.18 -20.49
C THR A 268 26.45 17.65 -19.06
N ALA A 269 25.49 18.55 -18.84
CA ALA A 269 25.16 19.04 -17.51
C ALA A 269 24.72 17.91 -16.58
N GLU A 270 23.84 17.01 -17.05
CA GLU A 270 23.37 15.87 -16.27
C GLU A 270 24.50 14.90 -15.92
N ILE A 271 25.42 14.59 -16.85
CA ILE A 271 26.57 13.73 -16.57
C ILE A 271 27.50 14.34 -15.52
N LEU A 272 27.84 15.63 -15.65
CA LEU A 272 28.69 16.31 -14.67
C LEU A 272 28.02 16.35 -13.29
N LYS A 273 26.72 16.63 -13.25
CA LYS A 273 25.91 16.68 -12.03
C LYS A 273 25.83 15.31 -11.35
N ILE A 274 25.58 14.25 -12.11
CA ILE A 274 25.58 12.87 -11.62
C ILE A 274 26.98 12.49 -11.11
N ALA A 275 28.04 12.75 -11.88
CA ALA A 275 29.40 12.40 -11.49
C ALA A 275 29.92 13.19 -10.27
N ASN A 276 29.37 14.37 -10.00
CA ASN A 276 29.65 15.17 -8.81
C ASN A 276 28.74 14.87 -7.63
N SER A 277 27.74 14.00 -7.81
CA SER A 277 26.86 13.65 -6.70
C SER A 277 27.57 12.76 -5.67
N PRO A 278 27.11 12.77 -4.41
CA PRO A 278 27.57 11.82 -3.39
C PRO A 278 27.47 10.35 -3.83
N LEU A 279 26.61 10.06 -4.82
CA LEU A 279 26.41 8.73 -5.43
C LEU A 279 27.69 8.09 -5.95
N PHE A 280 28.58 8.91 -6.53
CA PHE A 280 29.84 8.46 -7.12
C PHE A 280 31.07 8.90 -6.31
N GLY A 281 30.87 9.20 -5.01
CA GLY A 281 31.96 9.45 -4.06
C GLY A 281 32.75 10.75 -4.35
N ALA A 282 32.08 11.81 -4.79
CA ALA A 282 32.73 13.07 -5.12
C ALA A 282 33.30 13.77 -3.87
N HIS A 283 34.58 13.54 -3.57
CA HIS A 283 35.35 14.35 -2.61
C HIS A 283 35.93 15.60 -3.27
N THR A 284 36.09 15.59 -4.60
CA THR A 284 36.53 16.72 -5.41
C THR A 284 35.59 16.95 -6.59
N PRO A 285 35.06 18.18 -6.74
CA PRO A 285 34.19 18.51 -7.87
C PRO A 285 34.99 18.49 -9.17
N ILE A 286 34.42 17.87 -10.20
CA ILE A 286 34.96 17.81 -11.54
C ILE A 286 34.18 18.74 -12.47
N ILE A 287 34.89 19.33 -13.41
CA ILE A 287 34.32 20.19 -14.45
C ILE A 287 34.48 19.60 -15.86
N SER A 288 35.26 18.52 -15.99
CA SER A 288 35.52 17.84 -17.26
C SER A 288 34.56 16.67 -17.47
N VAL A 289 33.92 16.61 -18.64
CA VAL A 289 33.05 15.49 -19.02
C VAL A 289 33.83 14.18 -19.05
N LEU A 290 35.09 14.22 -19.53
CA LEU A 290 35.97 13.06 -19.60
C LEU A 290 36.23 12.46 -18.19
N GLU A 291 36.45 13.32 -17.20
CA GLU A 291 36.60 12.87 -15.81
C GLU A 291 35.28 12.32 -15.27
N GLY A 292 34.14 12.91 -15.66
CA GLY A 292 32.82 12.47 -15.25
C GLY A 292 32.45 11.09 -15.76
N VAL A 293 32.63 10.85 -17.06
CA VAL A 293 32.37 9.54 -17.65
C VAL A 293 33.29 8.47 -17.07
N LYS A 294 34.56 8.79 -16.77
CA LYS A 294 35.50 7.87 -16.10
C LYS A 294 35.09 7.56 -14.66
N ARG A 295 34.67 8.57 -13.90
CA ARG A 295 34.21 8.43 -12.51
C ARG A 295 32.95 7.57 -12.42
N ILE A 296 32.02 7.76 -13.35
CA ILE A 296 30.79 6.97 -13.43
C ILE A 296 31.09 5.53 -13.86
N GLY A 297 31.98 5.33 -14.83
CA GLY A 297 32.32 4.01 -15.37
C GLY A 297 31.36 3.51 -16.47
N LEU A 298 31.87 2.70 -17.40
CA LEU A 298 31.13 2.28 -18.61
C LEU A 298 29.83 1.54 -18.30
N LYS A 299 29.85 0.66 -17.30
CA LYS A 299 28.70 -0.17 -16.92
C LYS A 299 27.52 0.70 -16.46
N ASN A 300 27.80 1.79 -15.75
CA ASN A 300 26.77 2.71 -15.24
C ASN A 300 26.36 3.73 -16.29
N LEU A 301 27.26 4.15 -17.18
CA LEU A 301 26.97 5.08 -18.26
C LEU A 301 25.84 4.59 -19.15
N GLU A 302 25.83 3.30 -19.52
CA GLU A 302 24.72 2.70 -20.26
C GLU A 302 23.38 3.00 -19.58
N SER A 303 23.30 2.66 -18.30
CA SER A 303 22.07 2.80 -17.52
C SER A 303 21.68 4.26 -17.31
N ILE A 304 22.64 5.16 -17.11
CA ILE A 304 22.39 6.60 -16.99
C ILE A 304 21.86 7.15 -18.31
N PHE A 305 22.41 6.76 -19.45
CA PHE A 305 21.88 7.21 -20.75
C PHE A 305 20.47 6.68 -20.99
N LEU A 306 20.15 5.45 -20.59
CA LEU A 306 18.79 4.91 -20.61
C LEU A 306 17.84 5.75 -19.74
N THR A 307 18.24 6.08 -18.51
CA THR A 307 17.49 6.95 -17.60
C THR A 307 17.27 8.34 -18.20
N LEU A 308 18.31 8.98 -18.73
CA LEU A 308 18.22 10.31 -19.32
C LEU A 308 17.30 10.32 -20.55
N GLY A 309 17.38 9.28 -21.39
CA GLY A 309 16.49 9.10 -22.52
C GLY A 309 15.03 8.92 -22.11
N ALA A 310 14.77 8.07 -21.11
CA ALA A 310 13.44 7.87 -20.54
C ALA A 310 12.90 9.17 -19.93
N LYS A 311 13.69 9.86 -19.10
CA LYS A 311 13.35 11.16 -18.49
C LYS A 311 13.01 12.20 -19.55
N LYS A 312 13.79 12.31 -20.64
CA LYS A 312 13.54 13.25 -21.73
C LYS A 312 12.21 12.98 -22.44
N ILE A 313 11.90 11.73 -22.76
CA ILE A 313 10.63 11.34 -23.40
C ILE A 313 9.46 11.60 -22.46
N LEU A 314 9.56 11.11 -21.23
CA LEU A 314 8.47 11.18 -20.27
C LEU A 314 8.19 12.64 -19.93
N ASN A 315 9.18 13.42 -19.49
CA ASN A 315 9.01 14.84 -19.10
C ASN A 315 8.36 15.70 -20.21
N SER A 316 8.64 15.40 -21.48
CA SER A 316 8.03 16.11 -22.61
C SER A 316 6.53 15.81 -22.80
N ARG A 317 6.06 14.65 -22.33
CA ARG A 317 4.72 14.14 -22.59
C ARG A 317 3.76 14.30 -21.41
N TYR A 318 4.25 14.29 -20.16
CA TYR A 318 3.37 14.26 -18.97
C TYR A 318 3.72 15.33 -17.91
N ALA A 319 2.75 16.11 -17.44
CA ALA A 319 3.06 17.26 -16.56
C ALA A 319 3.24 16.92 -15.07
N LYS A 320 2.73 15.76 -14.60
CA LYS A 320 2.69 15.37 -13.17
C LYS A 320 3.80 14.39 -12.76
N GLN A 321 5.07 14.72 -13.03
CA GLN A 321 6.20 13.75 -12.87
C GLN A 321 7.13 14.00 -11.70
N VAL A 322 7.13 15.20 -11.12
CA VAL A 322 8.09 15.57 -10.07
C VAL A 322 8.00 14.63 -8.87
N LEU A 323 6.79 14.21 -8.47
CA LEU A 323 6.58 13.31 -7.35
C LEU A 323 7.15 11.91 -7.61
N VAL A 324 6.90 11.33 -8.79
CA VAL A 324 7.41 9.99 -9.16
C VAL A 324 8.93 9.97 -9.21
N TRP A 325 9.55 10.99 -9.80
CA TRP A 325 11.00 11.09 -9.82
C TRP A 325 11.58 11.27 -8.41
N THR A 326 10.94 12.10 -7.58
CA THR A 326 11.35 12.30 -6.18
C THR A 326 11.31 11.00 -5.39
N HIS A 327 10.23 10.22 -5.54
CA HIS A 327 10.10 8.90 -4.93
C HIS A 327 11.17 7.93 -5.44
N SER A 328 11.29 7.78 -6.76
CA SER A 328 12.27 6.88 -7.39
C SER A 328 13.71 7.19 -6.96
N PHE A 329 14.05 8.48 -6.84
CA PHE A 329 15.35 8.90 -6.33
C PHE A 329 15.54 8.56 -4.85
N LYS A 330 14.53 8.79 -4.00
CA LYS A 330 14.55 8.39 -2.59
C LYS A 330 14.75 6.88 -2.45
N THR A 331 14.01 6.07 -3.22
CA THR A 331 14.15 4.61 -3.27
C THR A 331 15.56 4.19 -3.71
N SER A 332 16.14 4.84 -4.72
CA SER A 332 17.54 4.63 -5.14
C SER A 332 18.53 4.88 -4.00
N MET A 333 18.37 5.96 -3.24
CA MET A 333 19.25 6.27 -2.11
C MET A 333 19.09 5.27 -0.97
N TYR A 334 17.86 4.85 -0.68
CA TYR A 334 17.59 3.86 0.37
C TYR A 334 18.15 2.48 0.01
N ALA A 335 18.09 2.10 -1.26
CA ALA A 335 18.73 0.88 -1.77
C ALA A 335 20.24 0.91 -1.57
N ARG A 336 20.88 2.06 -1.78
CA ARG A 336 22.30 2.28 -1.45
C ARG A 336 22.56 2.11 0.04
N PHE A 337 21.78 2.77 0.90
CA PHE A 337 21.99 2.70 2.35
C PHE A 337 21.84 1.26 2.86
N LEU A 338 20.88 0.48 2.34
CA LEU A 338 20.74 -0.95 2.66
C LEU A 338 22.00 -1.77 2.31
N ILE A 339 22.59 -1.53 1.14
CA ILE A 339 23.79 -2.26 0.69
C ILE A 339 25.01 -1.84 1.52
N GLU A 340 25.17 -0.55 1.80
CA GLU A 340 26.29 -0.02 2.60
C GLU A 340 26.21 -0.48 4.06
N ASP A 341 25.03 -0.46 4.68
CA ASP A 341 24.81 -0.93 6.05
C ASP A 341 25.07 -2.43 6.18
N SER A 342 24.50 -3.23 5.27
CA SER A 342 24.67 -4.69 5.32
C SER A 342 26.11 -5.12 5.00
N LYS A 343 26.86 -4.29 4.25
CA LYS A 343 28.17 -4.62 3.65
C LYS A 343 28.14 -5.90 2.80
N LYS A 344 26.96 -6.42 2.49
CA LYS A 344 26.73 -7.58 1.65
C LYS A 344 26.46 -7.08 0.22
N HIS A 345 26.89 -7.85 -0.78
CA HIS A 345 26.58 -7.56 -2.18
C HIS A 345 26.99 -6.17 -2.69
N LEU A 346 28.11 -5.61 -2.23
CA LEU A 346 28.64 -4.33 -2.73
C LEU A 346 28.73 -4.24 -4.27
N LYS A 347 28.91 -5.38 -4.95
CA LYS A 347 28.86 -5.50 -6.43
C LYS A 347 27.51 -5.13 -7.06
N LEU A 348 26.43 -5.11 -6.28
CA LEU A 348 25.06 -4.75 -6.68
C LEU A 348 24.73 -3.29 -6.37
N LEU A 349 25.63 -2.53 -5.74
CA LEU A 349 25.39 -1.13 -5.36
C LEU A 349 24.93 -0.28 -6.55
N GLU A 350 25.73 -0.28 -7.62
CA GLU A 350 25.44 0.53 -8.80
C GLU A 350 24.16 0.08 -9.52
N PRO A 351 23.96 -1.23 -9.79
CA PRO A 351 22.68 -1.73 -10.31
C PRO A 351 21.48 -1.35 -9.45
N ALA A 352 21.58 -1.39 -8.11
CA ALA A 352 20.47 -1.09 -7.21
C ALA A 352 20.08 0.39 -7.27
N ILE A 353 21.06 1.29 -7.32
CA ILE A 353 20.83 2.72 -7.52
C ILE A 353 20.03 2.97 -8.80
N ILE A 354 20.50 2.42 -9.92
CA ILE A 354 19.85 2.58 -11.22
C ILE A 354 18.44 2.00 -11.19
N CYS A 355 18.28 0.80 -10.64
CA CYS A 355 16.98 0.14 -10.61
C CYS A 355 16.01 0.88 -9.69
N GLY A 356 16.47 1.41 -8.56
CA GLY A 356 15.65 2.26 -7.68
C GLY A 356 15.17 3.53 -8.39
N LEU A 357 15.98 4.12 -9.26
CA LEU A 357 15.57 5.29 -10.04
C LEU A 357 14.56 4.98 -11.15
N LEU A 358 14.52 3.73 -11.63
CA LEU A 358 13.71 3.31 -12.78
C LEU A 358 12.52 2.40 -12.43
N HIS A 359 12.43 1.91 -11.19
CA HIS A 359 11.45 0.89 -10.79
C HIS A 359 10.00 1.31 -11.11
N ASP A 360 9.71 2.60 -10.96
CA ASP A 360 8.37 3.18 -11.03
C ASP A 360 8.05 3.87 -12.37
N LEU A 361 8.82 3.59 -13.45
CA LEU A 361 8.62 4.21 -14.76
C LEU A 361 7.18 4.09 -15.29
N GLY A 362 6.51 2.95 -15.06
CA GLY A 362 5.14 2.74 -15.52
C GLY A 362 4.12 3.66 -14.86
N ARG A 363 4.40 4.17 -13.65
CA ARG A 363 3.51 5.13 -12.97
C ARG A 363 3.38 6.44 -13.73
N MET A 364 4.42 6.85 -14.46
CA MET A 364 4.37 8.09 -15.25
C MET A 364 3.32 8.00 -16.37
N VAL A 365 3.11 6.81 -16.94
CA VAL A 365 2.03 6.56 -17.90
C VAL A 365 0.67 6.48 -17.21
N LEU A 366 0.58 5.87 -16.04
CA LEU A 366 -0.69 5.84 -15.29
C LEU A 366 -1.16 7.24 -14.87
N LEU A 367 -0.24 8.10 -14.42
CA LEU A 367 -0.55 9.46 -14.00
C LEU A 367 -0.92 10.39 -15.15
N SER A 368 -0.55 10.02 -16.39
CA SER A 368 -0.86 10.80 -17.57
C SER A 368 -2.18 10.43 -18.24
N LEU A 369 -2.72 9.24 -17.93
CA LEU A 369 -4.04 8.87 -18.37
C LEU A 369 -5.07 9.88 -17.87
N ASP A 370 -5.96 10.32 -18.76
CA ASP A 370 -7.15 11.06 -18.37
C ASP A 370 -8.14 10.11 -17.70
N LEU A 371 -7.98 9.91 -16.40
CA LEU A 371 -8.84 9.04 -15.59
C LEU A 371 -10.30 9.53 -15.53
N ARG A 372 -10.64 10.71 -16.09
CA ARG A 372 -12.06 11.09 -16.32
C ARG A 372 -12.75 10.15 -17.30
N GLN A 373 -12.00 9.49 -18.19
CA GLN A 373 -12.51 8.42 -19.05
C GLN A 373 -12.80 7.12 -18.28
N VAL A 374 -12.29 7.01 -17.04
CA VAL A 374 -12.46 5.84 -16.18
C VAL A 374 -13.06 6.28 -14.84
N ASN A 375 -14.34 6.63 -14.86
CA ASN A 375 -15.10 7.13 -13.70
C ASN A 375 -14.96 6.30 -12.41
N GLN A 376 -14.60 5.01 -12.51
CA GLN A 376 -14.42 4.09 -11.37
C GLN A 376 -13.08 4.26 -10.64
N ILE A 377 -12.00 4.71 -11.31
CA ILE A 377 -10.70 4.97 -10.66
C ILE A 377 -10.74 6.26 -9.85
N ARG A 378 -11.57 7.22 -10.27
CA ARG A 378 -11.72 8.52 -9.59
C ARG A 378 -12.18 8.38 -8.14
N VAL A 379 -12.90 7.30 -7.83
CA VAL A 379 -13.45 6.99 -6.50
C VAL A 379 -12.36 6.48 -5.54
N LEU A 380 -11.28 5.88 -6.05
CA LEU A 380 -10.13 5.41 -5.28
C LEU A 380 -9.07 6.49 -5.04
N ARG A 381 -9.22 7.67 -5.66
CA ARG A 381 -8.44 8.87 -5.34
C ARG A 381 -9.14 9.62 -4.21
N SER A 382 -8.79 9.31 -2.97
CA SER A 382 -9.29 10.07 -1.82
C SER A 382 -8.63 11.44 -1.64
N ASP A 383 -7.58 11.79 -2.40
CA ASP A 383 -7.01 13.14 -2.47
C ASP A 383 -6.18 13.31 -3.76
N ASP A 384 -6.05 14.56 -4.23
CA ASP A 384 -5.37 14.96 -5.48
C ASP A 384 -3.87 14.59 -5.57
N ASN A 385 -3.29 14.01 -4.52
CA ASN A 385 -1.87 13.67 -4.39
C ASN A 385 -1.57 12.21 -4.02
N ASN A 386 -2.51 11.27 -4.15
CA ASN A 386 -2.26 9.89 -3.69
C ASN A 386 -1.78 8.93 -4.79
N GLU A 387 -0.65 8.29 -4.52
CA GLU A 387 -0.13 7.12 -5.23
C GLU A 387 -1.09 5.94 -5.12
N ILE A 388 -1.46 5.37 -6.26
CA ILE A 388 -2.29 4.18 -6.36
C ILE A 388 -1.38 2.97 -6.06
N SER A 389 -1.79 2.06 -5.19
CA SER A 389 -1.00 0.83 -4.93
C SER A 389 -1.03 -0.07 -6.17
N GLU A 390 0.05 -0.83 -6.42
CA GLU A 390 0.14 -1.79 -7.54
C GLU A 390 -1.11 -2.68 -7.65
N TRP A 391 -1.63 -3.13 -6.52
CA TRP A 391 -2.79 -3.99 -6.43
C TRP A 391 -4.08 -3.30 -6.84
N VAL A 392 -4.27 -2.04 -6.43
CA VAL A 392 -5.42 -1.25 -6.90
C VAL A 392 -5.40 -1.15 -8.41
N GLU A 393 -4.23 -1.00 -9.02
CA GLU A 393 -4.09 -0.99 -10.47
C GLU A 393 -4.43 -2.35 -11.07
N GLU A 394 -3.94 -3.46 -10.51
CA GLU A 394 -4.26 -4.81 -10.98
C GLU A 394 -5.78 -5.07 -10.98
N TYR A 395 -6.44 -4.75 -9.87
CA TYR A 395 -7.87 -5.00 -9.68
C TYR A 395 -8.78 -4.04 -10.45
N THR A 396 -8.31 -2.83 -10.72
CA THR A 396 -9.12 -1.80 -11.41
C THR A 396 -8.82 -1.72 -12.91
N LEU A 397 -7.54 -1.78 -13.27
CA LEU A 397 -7.05 -1.61 -14.64
C LEU A 397 -6.83 -2.95 -15.36
N GLY A 398 -6.72 -4.06 -14.61
CA GLY A 398 -6.31 -5.36 -15.16
C GLY A 398 -4.82 -5.42 -15.53
N THR A 399 -4.03 -4.46 -15.04
CA THR A 399 -2.58 -4.34 -15.26
C THR A 399 -1.98 -3.45 -14.17
N THR A 400 -0.67 -3.56 -13.95
CA THR A 400 0.05 -2.78 -12.94
C THR A 400 1.04 -1.81 -13.56
N HIS A 401 1.50 -0.80 -12.81
CA HIS A 401 2.61 0.07 -13.22
C HIS A 401 3.89 -0.73 -13.44
N SER A 402 4.13 -1.78 -12.68
CA SER A 402 5.27 -2.68 -12.86
C SER A 402 5.21 -3.37 -14.22
N GLU A 403 4.04 -3.86 -14.64
CA GLU A 403 3.85 -4.46 -15.98
C GLU A 403 3.94 -3.41 -17.10
N ILE A 404 3.35 -2.23 -16.92
CA ILE A 404 3.44 -1.13 -17.90
C ILE A 404 4.90 -0.69 -18.06
N GLY A 405 5.61 -0.50 -16.94
CA GLY A 405 7.01 -0.15 -16.90
C GLY A 405 7.87 -1.20 -17.59
N TYR A 406 7.58 -2.49 -17.35
CA TYR A 406 8.27 -3.59 -18.02
C TYR A 406 8.11 -3.51 -19.54
N LEU A 407 6.89 -3.33 -20.05
CA LEU A 407 6.64 -3.19 -21.49
C LEU A 407 7.36 -1.98 -22.11
N MET A 408 7.43 -0.85 -21.38
CA MET A 408 8.18 0.33 -21.81
C MET A 408 9.69 0.05 -21.88
N SER A 409 10.24 -0.52 -20.83
CA SER A 409 11.66 -0.82 -20.71
C SER A 409 12.10 -1.92 -21.68
N GLU A 410 11.25 -2.90 -21.97
CA GLU A 410 11.47 -3.92 -23.00
C GLU A 410 11.54 -3.27 -24.39
N LYS A 411 10.60 -2.38 -24.70
CA LYS A 411 10.60 -1.61 -25.95
C LYS A 411 11.87 -0.76 -26.11
N TRP A 412 12.40 -0.21 -25.02
CA TRP A 412 13.65 0.52 -25.00
C TRP A 412 14.91 -0.36 -24.84
N LYS A 413 14.74 -1.69 -24.81
CA LYS A 413 15.82 -2.69 -24.72
C LYS A 413 16.73 -2.51 -23.49
N PHE A 414 16.12 -2.27 -22.34
CA PHE A 414 16.85 -2.20 -21.07
C PHE A 414 17.48 -3.57 -20.74
N PRO A 415 18.60 -3.61 -19.99
CA PRO A 415 19.19 -4.84 -19.48
C PRO A 415 18.22 -5.68 -18.64
N GLU A 416 18.41 -7.00 -18.65
CA GLU A 416 17.57 -7.97 -17.93
C GLU A 416 17.47 -7.66 -16.43
N GLU A 417 18.57 -7.19 -15.82
CA GLU A 417 18.58 -6.78 -14.42
C GLU A 417 17.57 -5.67 -14.11
N ILE A 418 17.43 -4.69 -15.01
CA ILE A 418 16.49 -3.58 -14.85
C ILE A 418 15.05 -4.04 -15.14
N LEU A 419 14.88 -4.87 -16.17
CA LEU A 419 13.57 -5.45 -16.53
C LEU A 419 12.99 -6.26 -15.38
N ASP A 420 13.78 -7.13 -14.76
CA ASP A 420 13.36 -7.95 -13.63
C ASP A 420 12.94 -7.09 -12.44
N VAL A 421 13.72 -6.06 -12.10
CA VAL A 421 13.35 -5.19 -10.97
C VAL A 421 12.08 -4.41 -11.26
N ILE A 422 11.96 -3.79 -12.44
CA ILE A 422 10.75 -3.03 -12.79
C ILE A 422 9.51 -3.93 -12.69
N ARG A 423 9.63 -5.20 -13.10
CA ARG A 423 8.53 -6.14 -13.04
C ARG A 423 8.20 -6.67 -11.65
N TYR A 424 9.23 -6.97 -10.85
CA TYR A 424 9.07 -7.74 -9.60
C TYR A 424 9.36 -6.93 -8.32
N HIS A 425 9.56 -5.61 -8.39
CA HIS A 425 9.92 -4.83 -7.20
C HIS A 425 8.85 -4.83 -6.10
N HIS A 426 7.57 -5.06 -6.39
CA HIS A 426 6.52 -5.28 -5.37
C HIS A 426 6.34 -6.74 -4.96
N LYS A 427 6.89 -7.68 -5.75
CA LYS A 427 6.69 -9.13 -5.63
C LYS A 427 8.01 -9.89 -5.83
N PRO A 428 9.08 -9.61 -5.06
CA PRO A 428 10.41 -10.15 -5.33
C PRO A 428 10.47 -11.70 -5.31
N TRP A 429 9.58 -12.37 -4.60
CA TRP A 429 9.46 -13.84 -4.58
C TRP A 429 9.06 -14.45 -5.94
N GLN A 430 8.47 -13.68 -6.85
CA GLN A 430 8.16 -14.14 -8.20
C GLN A 430 9.37 -14.10 -9.13
N CYS A 431 10.43 -13.38 -8.77
CA CYS A 431 11.66 -13.31 -9.55
C CYS A 431 12.46 -14.61 -9.41
N LYS A 432 12.45 -15.43 -10.47
CA LYS A 432 13.16 -16.73 -10.53
C LYS A 432 14.54 -16.64 -11.19
N THR A 433 15.01 -15.44 -11.51
CA THR A 433 16.30 -15.21 -12.15
C THR A 433 17.40 -14.99 -11.11
N ARG A 434 18.64 -14.79 -11.58
CA ARG A 434 19.78 -14.40 -10.71
C ARG A 434 19.61 -13.02 -10.04
N ASN A 435 18.61 -12.24 -10.45
CA ASN A 435 18.39 -10.87 -10.01
C ASN A 435 17.43 -10.77 -8.80
N ASN A 436 17.02 -11.90 -8.23
CA ASN A 436 16.12 -11.94 -7.08
C ASN A 436 16.59 -11.06 -5.91
N ILE A 437 17.89 -11.12 -5.55
CA ILE A 437 18.46 -10.29 -4.48
C ILE A 437 18.33 -8.79 -4.80
N LEU A 438 18.55 -8.41 -6.06
CA LEU A 438 18.41 -7.03 -6.50
C LEU A 438 16.94 -6.58 -6.35
N CYS A 439 15.98 -7.44 -6.69
CA CYS A 439 14.56 -7.16 -6.49
C CYS A 439 14.21 -6.99 -5.00
N GLN A 440 14.76 -7.83 -4.11
CA GLN A 440 14.54 -7.70 -2.66
C GLN A 440 15.11 -6.39 -2.08
N ILE A 441 16.28 -5.95 -2.57
CA ILE A 441 16.87 -4.66 -2.16
C ILE A 441 15.94 -3.51 -2.53
N ILE A 442 15.44 -3.49 -3.76
CA ILE A 442 14.55 -2.42 -4.24
C ILE A 442 13.19 -2.47 -3.58
N TYR A 443 12.65 -3.67 -3.36
CA TYR A 443 11.41 -3.87 -2.61
C TYR A 443 11.49 -3.27 -1.20
N LEU A 444 12.53 -3.61 -0.43
CA LEU A 444 12.69 -3.07 0.92
C LEU A 444 12.96 -1.56 0.90
N ALA A 445 13.77 -1.09 -0.05
CA ALA A 445 14.04 0.34 -0.21
C ALA A 445 12.77 1.15 -0.51
N ASP A 446 11.90 0.64 -1.38
CA ASP A 446 10.62 1.27 -1.76
C ASP A 446 9.66 1.33 -0.55
N ILE A 447 9.55 0.24 0.20
CA ILE A 447 8.79 0.19 1.45
C ILE A 447 9.30 1.21 2.47
N LEU A 448 10.61 1.29 2.67
CA LEU A 448 11.21 2.24 3.61
C LEU A 448 11.02 3.69 3.15
N ALA A 449 11.09 3.95 1.83
CA ALA A 449 10.96 5.28 1.23
C ALA A 449 9.53 5.85 1.35
N ASN A 450 8.52 4.98 1.41
CA ASN A 450 7.12 5.36 1.61
C ASN A 450 6.84 5.70 3.08
N ILE A 451 6.93 6.99 3.44
CA ILE A 451 6.65 7.48 4.80
C ILE A 451 5.24 8.08 4.86
N GLY A 452 4.32 7.33 5.44
CA GLY A 452 2.97 7.76 5.80
C GLY A 452 1.85 6.96 5.12
N ARG A 453 0.79 6.69 5.90
CA ARG A 453 -0.49 6.04 5.49
C ARG A 453 -0.45 4.51 5.35
N GLY A 454 -0.02 3.80 6.39
CA GLY A 454 -0.20 2.35 6.51
C GLY A 454 0.64 1.47 5.57
N LYS A 455 1.32 2.06 4.58
CA LYS A 455 2.29 1.43 3.69
C LYS A 455 3.69 1.68 4.24
N GLY A 456 4.51 0.65 4.37
CA GLY A 456 5.87 0.78 4.92
C GLY A 456 6.01 0.46 6.40
N ASN A 457 5.30 -0.56 6.92
CA ASN A 457 5.46 -1.01 8.31
C ASN A 457 6.22 -2.35 8.40
N TYR A 458 6.84 -2.63 9.55
CA TYR A 458 7.60 -3.88 9.77
C TYR A 458 6.77 -5.13 9.47
N PHE A 459 5.49 -5.15 9.84
CA PHE A 459 4.59 -6.27 9.60
C PHE A 459 4.16 -6.39 8.12
N THR A 460 4.57 -5.44 7.28
CA THR A 460 4.29 -5.45 5.83
C THR A 460 5.32 -6.15 4.98
N VAL A 461 6.54 -6.28 5.50
CA VAL A 461 7.66 -6.90 4.79
C VAL A 461 7.64 -8.41 4.98
N GLU A 462 8.02 -9.16 3.95
CA GLU A 462 8.16 -10.61 4.03
C GLU A 462 9.21 -10.98 5.08
N PRO A 463 8.91 -11.94 5.98
CA PRO A 463 9.86 -12.41 6.99
C PRO A 463 11.22 -12.81 6.41
N GLU A 464 11.23 -13.40 5.22
CA GLU A 464 12.45 -13.82 4.52
C GLU A 464 13.32 -12.62 4.12
N VAL A 465 12.69 -11.52 3.70
CA VAL A 465 13.39 -10.27 3.38
C VAL A 465 13.92 -9.62 4.67
N LEU A 466 13.10 -9.57 5.73
CA LEU A 466 13.52 -9.06 7.04
C LEU A 466 14.69 -9.86 7.61
N GLU A 467 14.63 -11.19 7.54
CA GLU A 467 15.68 -12.09 7.99
C GLU A 467 16.96 -11.89 7.18
N TYR A 468 16.83 -11.76 5.86
CA TYR A 468 17.97 -11.53 4.96
C TYR A 468 18.72 -10.23 5.29
N PHE A 469 17.99 -9.16 5.61
CA PHE A 469 18.55 -7.87 6.04
C PHE A 469 18.80 -7.77 7.55
N GLU A 470 18.66 -8.88 8.29
CA GLU A 470 18.91 -8.99 9.72
C GLU A 470 18.05 -8.03 10.58
N ILE A 471 16.85 -7.68 10.11
CA ILE A 471 15.89 -6.83 10.83
C ILE A 471 15.00 -7.75 11.68
N LYS A 472 15.20 -7.74 13.00
CA LYS A 472 14.60 -8.71 13.94
C LYS A 472 13.39 -8.18 14.68
N SER A 473 13.18 -6.86 14.67
CA SER A 473 12.08 -6.25 15.39
C SER A 473 11.52 -5.02 14.69
N GLU A 474 10.26 -4.68 15.01
CA GLU A 474 9.63 -3.44 14.57
C GLU A 474 10.44 -2.21 15.00
N LYS A 475 11.05 -2.26 16.18
CA LYS A 475 11.90 -1.19 16.69
C LYS A 475 13.11 -0.97 15.78
N GLU A 476 13.83 -2.03 15.43
CA GLU A 476 14.99 -1.96 14.53
C GLU A 476 14.59 -1.43 13.14
N PHE A 477 13.43 -1.85 12.62
CA PHE A 477 12.89 -1.36 11.35
C PHE A 477 12.63 0.15 11.39
N ARG A 478 11.96 0.64 12.45
CA ARG A 478 11.67 2.07 12.64
C ARG A 478 12.96 2.89 12.83
N GLU A 479 13.92 2.37 13.58
CA GLU A 479 15.23 3.01 13.78
C GLU A 479 16.01 3.10 12.46
N MET A 480 15.98 2.06 11.63
CA MET A 480 16.55 2.07 10.29
C MET A 480 15.85 3.11 9.39
N GLN A 481 14.52 3.14 9.40
CA GLN A 481 13.75 4.07 8.59
C GLN A 481 14.02 5.54 8.95
N GLU A 482 14.03 5.89 10.24
CA GLU A 482 14.34 7.25 10.70
C GLU A 482 15.78 7.64 10.37
N ARG A 483 16.74 6.72 10.54
CA ARG A 483 18.14 6.96 10.18
C ARG A 483 18.32 7.24 8.68
N PHE A 484 17.69 6.44 7.82
CA PHE A 484 17.74 6.65 6.36
C PHE A 484 17.04 7.95 5.94
N LYS A 485 15.95 8.32 6.62
CA LYS A 485 15.28 9.60 6.43
C LYS A 485 16.20 10.77 6.77
N LEU A 486 16.84 10.76 7.93
CA LEU A 486 17.79 11.79 8.33
C LEU A 486 18.95 11.89 7.34
N GLN A 487 19.56 10.77 6.97
CA GLN A 487 20.67 10.74 6.02
C GLN A 487 20.28 11.28 4.63
N PHE A 488 19.06 11.00 4.18
CA PHE A 488 18.52 11.56 2.95
C PHE A 488 18.21 13.05 3.06
N GLU A 489 17.68 13.51 4.19
CA GLU A 489 17.38 14.91 4.46
C GLU A 489 18.63 15.78 4.55
N GLU A 490 19.71 15.26 5.15
CA GLU A 490 21.02 15.93 5.24
C GLU A 490 21.60 16.32 3.88
N HIS A 491 21.34 15.50 2.86
CA HIS A 491 21.84 15.72 1.50
C HIS A 491 20.74 16.17 0.54
N ARG A 492 19.58 16.59 1.06
CA ARG A 492 18.38 16.88 0.27
C ARG A 492 18.58 18.00 -0.75
N GLU A 493 19.34 19.03 -0.44
CA GLU A 493 19.60 20.15 -1.37
C GLU A 493 20.49 19.72 -2.54
N GLU A 494 21.49 18.87 -2.28
CA GLU A 494 22.36 18.24 -3.27
C GLU A 494 21.59 17.24 -4.16
N TYR A 495 20.55 16.62 -3.59
CA TYR A 495 19.69 15.64 -4.26
C TYR A 495 18.53 16.27 -5.04
N GLN A 496 17.95 17.36 -4.55
CA GLN A 496 16.94 18.13 -5.28
C GLN A 496 17.52 18.75 -6.53
N THR A 497 18.80 19.15 -6.50
CA THR A 497 19.48 19.57 -7.70
C THR A 497 19.51 18.43 -8.71
N LEU A 498 19.88 17.18 -8.37
CA LEU A 498 19.89 16.02 -9.30
C LEU A 498 18.55 15.74 -10.02
N LEU A 499 17.43 15.96 -9.33
CA LEU A 499 16.08 15.64 -9.81
C LEU A 499 15.50 16.68 -10.78
N ILE A 500 15.72 17.96 -10.51
CA ILE A 500 15.31 19.13 -11.33
C ILE A 500 16.29 19.29 -12.48
#